data_AF-A0AB73BXP3-F1
#
_entry.id   AF-A0AB73BXP3-F1
#
_cell.length_a   1.000
_cell.length_b   1.000
_cell.length_c   1.000
_cell.angle_alpha   90.00
_cell.angle_beta   90.00
_cell.angle_gamma   90.00
#
_symmetry.space_group_name_H-M   'P 1'
#
loop_
_entity.id
_entity.type
_entity.pdbx_description
1 polymer ?
#
loop_
_entity_poly.entity_id
_entity_poly.type
_entity_poly.pdbx_seq_one_letter_code
_entity_poly.pdbx_strand_id
1 'polypeptide(L)'
;MTVKNIDHFSDLSQEMQDQLLQYIEEHFSIKNGYNHDGLSTAGGLKQHFTSTIASKTEHVTKQCFMEAMVKYGFKAKVLDESKYGDSRDWVFNVYIRKSSFSKP
;
A
#
# COMPACT_ATOMS: atom_id res chain seq x y z
N MET A 1 22.36 9.72 5.16
CA MET A 1 20.99 10.06 5.58
C MET A 1 20.29 8.75 5.89
N THR A 2 19.76 8.58 7.10
CA THR A 2 18.99 7.39 7.50
C THR A 2 17.54 7.57 7.05
N VAL A 3 17.01 6.63 6.28
CA VAL A 3 15.61 6.64 5.89
C VAL A 3 14.75 6.34 7.12
N LYS A 4 13.79 7.21 7.45
CA LYS A 4 12.92 7.03 8.61
C LYS A 4 11.74 6.13 8.20
N ASN A 5 11.51 5.04 8.93
CA ASN A 5 10.28 4.26 8.79
C ASN A 5 9.11 5.06 9.34
N ILE A 6 8.09 5.24 8.51
CA ILE A 6 6.88 5.97 8.84
C ILE A 6 5.73 4.96 8.94
N ASP A 7 5.26 4.76 10.17
CA ASP A 7 4.24 3.75 10.49
C ASP A 7 2.81 4.25 10.35
N HIS A 8 2.60 5.56 10.43
CA HIS A 8 1.29 6.19 10.29
C HIS A 8 1.25 7.12 9.09
N PHE A 9 0.13 7.13 8.37
CA PHE A 9 -0.05 8.00 7.21
C PHE A 9 0.03 9.49 7.57
N SER A 10 -0.47 9.85 8.76
CA SER A 10 -0.41 11.23 9.27
C SER A 10 1.00 11.75 9.53
N ASP A 11 1.97 10.84 9.69
CA ASP A 11 3.34 11.18 10.05
C ASP A 11 4.23 11.41 8.82
N LEU A 12 3.70 11.14 7.62
CA LEU A 12 4.35 11.49 6.36
C LEU A 12 4.33 13.01 6.16
N SER A 13 5.36 13.54 5.51
CA SER A 13 5.31 14.88 4.93
C SER A 13 4.11 15.05 4.01
N GLN A 14 3.58 16.27 3.89
CA GLN A 14 2.40 16.53 3.04
C GLN A 14 2.64 16.10 1.59
N GLU A 15 3.85 16.35 1.08
CA GLU A 15 4.24 15.91 -0.27
C GLU A 15 4.15 14.38 -0.42
N MET A 16 4.66 13.62 0.55
CA MET A 16 4.58 12.16 0.52
C MET A 16 3.15 11.64 0.71
N GLN A 17 2.32 12.32 1.51
CA GLN A 17 0.90 11.99 1.63
C GLN A 17 0.19 12.13 0.29
N ASP A 18 0.41 13.24 -0.40
CA ASP A 18 -0.23 13.54 -1.70
C ASP A 18 0.25 12.56 -2.78
N GLN A 19 1.55 12.27 -2.85
CA GLN A 19 2.10 11.27 -3.78
C GLN A 19 1.55 9.87 -3.53
N LEU A 20 1.41 9.47 -2.27
CA LEU A 20 0.86 8.16 -1.91
C LEU A 20 -0.63 8.06 -2.28
N LEU A 21 -1.42 9.10 -2.03
CA LEU A 21 -2.84 9.13 -2.43
C LEU A 21 -3.01 9.14 -3.94
N GLN A 22 -2.21 9.93 -4.67
CA GLN A 22 -2.22 9.95 -6.12
C GLN A 22 -1.85 8.57 -6.69
N TYR A 23 -0.81 7.93 -6.16
CA TYR A 23 -0.47 6.56 -6.56
C TYR A 23 -1.62 5.58 -6.34
N ILE A 24 -2.32 5.67 -5.21
CA ILE A 24 -3.48 4.83 -4.91
C ILE A 24 -4.61 5.06 -5.93
N GLU A 25 -4.91 6.32 -6.23
CA GLU A 25 -5.94 6.71 -7.21
C GLU A 25 -5.63 6.23 -8.63
N GLU A 26 -4.38 6.34 -9.05
CA GLU A 26 -3.95 5.98 -10.40
C GLU A 26 -3.90 4.47 -10.61
N HIS A 27 -3.47 3.71 -9.59
CA HIS A 27 -3.17 2.29 -9.73
C HIS A 27 -4.30 1.35 -9.29
N PHE A 28 -5.23 1.83 -8.45
CA PHE A 28 -6.21 0.97 -7.80
C PHE A 28 -7.66 1.44 -8.03
N SER A 29 -8.58 0.50 -7.95
CA SER A 29 -10.01 0.79 -7.84
C SER A 29 -10.68 -0.16 -6.86
N ILE A 30 -11.79 0.30 -6.27
CA ILE A 30 -12.55 -0.49 -5.31
C ILE A 30 -13.35 -1.58 -6.05
N LYS A 31 -13.35 -2.81 -5.51
CA LYS A 31 -14.21 -3.91 -5.98
C LYS A 31 -15.11 -4.44 -4.85
N ASN A 32 -16.13 -5.22 -5.20
CA ASN A 32 -17.16 -5.68 -4.27
C ASN A 32 -16.70 -6.71 -3.21
N GLY A 33 -15.48 -7.24 -3.31
CA GLY A 33 -14.96 -8.24 -2.37
C GLY A 33 -13.46 -8.11 -2.13
N TYR A 34 -12.95 -8.75 -1.08
CA TYR A 34 -11.53 -8.76 -0.78
C TYR A 34 -10.73 -9.48 -1.88
N ASN A 35 -9.56 -8.93 -2.19
CA ASN A 35 -8.58 -9.58 -3.04
C ASN A 35 -7.67 -10.45 -2.17
N HIS A 36 -7.81 -11.77 -2.30
CA HIS A 36 -7.00 -12.74 -1.59
C HIS A 36 -5.79 -13.22 -2.40
N ASP A 37 -5.52 -12.60 -3.55
CA ASP A 37 -4.29 -12.80 -4.28
C ASP A 37 -3.09 -12.37 -3.42
N GLY A 38 -2.08 -13.24 -3.33
CA GLY A 38 -0.92 -13.05 -2.44
C GLY A 38 -0.07 -11.80 -2.78
N LEU A 39 -0.19 -11.25 -3.99
CA LEU A 39 0.49 -10.02 -4.40
C LEU A 39 -0.35 -8.76 -4.14
N SER A 40 -1.62 -8.93 -3.79
CA SER A 40 -2.56 -7.82 -3.51
C SER A 40 -2.63 -7.43 -2.03
N THR A 41 -1.60 -7.76 -1.26
CA THR A 41 -1.45 -7.39 0.15
C THR A 41 -0.80 -6.01 0.31
N ALA A 42 -0.86 -5.42 1.50
CA ALA A 42 -0.18 -4.14 1.77
C ALA A 42 1.32 -4.24 1.47
N GLY A 43 1.96 -5.35 1.84
CA GLY A 43 3.35 -5.63 1.47
C GLY A 43 3.59 -5.62 -0.04
N GLY A 44 2.77 -6.36 -0.80
CA GLY A 44 2.92 -6.48 -2.26
C GLY A 44 2.66 -5.16 -2.99
N LEU A 45 1.55 -4.48 -2.67
CA LEU A 45 1.16 -3.23 -3.34
C LEU A 45 2.11 -2.06 -3.04
N LYS A 46 2.60 -1.98 -1.79
CA LYS A 46 3.58 -0.98 -1.35
C LYS A 46 4.94 -1.17 -1.99
N GLN A 47 5.35 -2.40 -2.27
CA GLN A 47 6.66 -2.68 -2.86
C GLN A 47 6.83 -1.92 -4.17
N HIS A 48 5.79 -1.90 -5.01
CA HIS A 48 5.84 -1.15 -6.25
C HIS A 48 5.93 0.36 -6.03
N PHE A 49 5.14 0.92 -5.10
CA PHE A 49 5.25 2.33 -4.70
C PHE A 49 6.68 2.67 -4.25
N THR A 50 7.27 1.86 -3.38
CA THR A 50 8.64 2.09 -2.88
C THR A 50 9.69 2.03 -4.01
N SER A 51 9.46 1.21 -5.04
CA SER A 51 10.36 1.09 -6.19
C SER A 51 10.24 2.23 -7.20
N THR A 52 9.06 2.84 -7.32
CA THR A 52 8.76 3.90 -8.30
C THR A 52 8.90 5.29 -7.71
N ILE A 53 8.42 5.47 -6.49
CA ILE A 53 8.46 6.72 -5.72
C ILE A 53 9.51 6.52 -4.63
N ALA A 54 10.77 6.58 -5.04
CA ALA A 54 11.90 6.43 -4.15
C ALA A 54 12.09 7.70 -3.30
N SER A 55 11.47 7.74 -2.12
CA SER A 55 11.80 8.76 -1.12
C SER A 55 13.14 8.44 -0.47
N LYS A 56 14.06 9.41 -0.49
CA LYS A 56 15.40 9.28 0.11
C LYS A 56 15.39 9.46 1.64
N THR A 57 14.26 9.86 2.20
CA THR A 57 14.13 10.30 3.60
C THR A 57 13.03 9.57 4.37
N GLU A 58 11.95 9.16 3.71
CA GLU A 58 10.77 8.58 4.34
C GLU A 58 10.43 7.21 3.73
N HIS A 59 10.44 6.17 4.54
CA HIS A 59 10.02 4.82 4.14
C HIS A 59 8.60 4.57 4.63
N VAL A 60 7.65 4.51 3.70
CA VAL A 60 6.28 4.08 3.99
C VAL A 60 6.32 2.62 4.47
N THR A 61 5.79 2.30 5.65
CA THR A 61 5.67 0.90 6.11
C THR A 61 4.35 0.27 5.66
N LYS A 62 4.14 -1.03 5.94
CA LYS A 62 2.89 -1.72 5.56
C LYS A 62 1.67 -1.09 6.23
N GLN A 63 1.82 -0.64 7.49
CA GLN A 63 0.76 -0.02 8.26
C GLN A 63 0.39 1.35 7.68
N CYS A 64 1.37 2.19 7.40
CA CYS A 64 1.16 3.49 6.78
C CYS A 64 0.45 3.35 5.42
N PHE A 65 0.86 2.40 4.59
CA PHE A 65 0.19 2.12 3.32
C PHE A 65 -1.26 1.66 3.51
N MET A 66 -1.52 0.80 4.49
CA MET A 66 -2.88 0.35 4.84
C MET A 66 -3.76 1.53 5.27
N GLU A 67 -3.25 2.42 6.14
CA GLU A 67 -3.98 3.62 6.57
C GLU A 67 -4.31 4.53 5.39
N ALA A 68 -3.38 4.73 4.45
CA ALA A 68 -3.61 5.51 3.24
C ALA A 68 -4.74 4.92 2.38
N MET A 69 -4.71 3.60 2.16
CA MET A 69 -5.76 2.88 1.42
C MET A 69 -7.13 3.05 2.10
N VAL A 70 -7.19 2.92 3.43
CA VAL A 70 -8.44 3.11 4.19
C VAL A 70 -8.91 4.56 4.10
N LYS A 71 -8.00 5.53 4.23
CA LYS A 71 -8.31 6.96 4.09
C LYS A 71 -8.88 7.30 2.72
N TYR A 72 -8.40 6.64 1.67
CA TYR A 72 -8.92 6.79 0.32
C TYR A 72 -10.32 6.15 0.14
N GLY A 73 -10.67 5.17 0.97
CA GLY A 73 -11.99 4.51 0.98
C GLY A 73 -11.99 3.00 0.75
N PHE A 74 -10.82 2.37 0.69
CA PHE A 74 -10.71 0.92 0.62
C PHE A 74 -11.04 0.29 1.98
N LYS A 75 -11.55 -0.95 1.96
CA LYS A 75 -11.68 -1.81 3.13
C LYS A 75 -10.42 -2.63 3.29
N ALA A 76 -9.90 -2.71 4.51
CA ALA A 76 -8.74 -3.53 4.85
C ALA A 76 -9.16 -4.65 5.82
N LYS A 77 -8.55 -5.82 5.67
CA LYS A 77 -8.68 -6.94 6.61
C LYS A 77 -7.30 -7.52 6.88
N VAL A 78 -7.00 -7.78 8.15
CA VAL A 78 -5.76 -8.45 8.55
C VAL A 78 -5.70 -9.83 7.89
N LEU A 79 -4.56 -10.12 7.27
CA LEU A 79 -4.28 -11.42 6.71
C LEU A 79 -4.04 -12.41 7.86
N ASP A 80 -4.73 -13.54 7.83
CA ASP A 80 -4.62 -14.56 8.86
C ASP A 80 -3.19 -15.11 8.91
N GLU A 81 -2.53 -14.91 10.06
CA GLU A 81 -1.13 -15.31 10.30
C GLU A 81 -0.91 -16.81 10.07
N SER A 82 -1.95 -17.63 10.32
CA SER A 82 -1.91 -19.08 10.10
C SER A 82 -1.69 -19.49 8.64
N LYS A 83 -1.96 -18.59 7.69
CA LYS A 83 -1.87 -18.87 6.25
C LYS A 83 -0.62 -18.27 5.59
N TYR A 84 0.03 -17.27 6.20
CA TYR A 84 1.04 -16.46 5.50
C TYR A 84 2.30 -16.13 6.30
N GLY A 85 2.46 -16.63 7.53
CA GLY A 85 3.71 -16.58 8.27
C GLY A 85 4.10 -15.18 8.77
N ASP A 86 4.00 -14.99 10.08
CA ASP A 86 4.65 -13.99 10.96
C ASP A 86 4.89 -12.55 10.46
N SER A 87 4.08 -12.03 9.53
CA SER A 87 4.04 -10.60 9.28
C SER A 87 2.60 -10.12 9.18
N ARG A 88 2.22 -9.20 10.08
CA ARG A 88 0.95 -8.47 9.98
C ARG A 88 0.90 -7.82 8.59
N ASP A 89 0.04 -8.35 7.75
CA ASP A 89 -0.23 -7.83 6.41
C ASP A 89 -1.75 -7.66 6.26
N TRP A 90 -2.16 -6.92 5.24
CA TRP A 90 -3.57 -6.61 5.02
C TRP A 90 -3.97 -6.91 3.59
N VAL A 91 -5.15 -7.51 3.44
CA VAL A 91 -5.83 -7.63 2.15
C VAL A 91 -6.89 -6.55 2.02
N PHE A 92 -7.09 -6.09 0.79
CA PHE A 92 -8.01 -5.00 0.50
C PHE A 92 -9.11 -5.45 -0.45
N ASN A 93 -10.22 -4.72 -0.49
CA ASN A 93 -11.21 -4.82 -1.56
C ASN A 93 -10.73 -4.10 -2.84
N VAL A 94 -9.53 -4.45 -3.28
CA VAL A 94 -8.81 -3.78 -4.35
C VAL A 94 -8.88 -4.55 -5.66
N TYR A 95 -9.06 -3.80 -6.74
CA TYR A 95 -8.75 -4.18 -8.10
C TYR A 95 -7.51 -3.40 -8.56
N ILE A 96 -6.51 -4.13 -9.04
CA ILE A 96 -5.29 -3.58 -9.61
C ILE A 96 -5.56 -3.29 -11.09
N ARG A 97 -5.35 -2.05 -11.55
CA ARG A 97 -5.56 -1.72 -12.96
C ARG A 97 -4.46 -2.36 -13.82
N LYS A 98 -4.83 -2.91 -14.99
CA LYS A 98 -3.92 -3.70 -15.84
C LYS A 98 -2.68 -2.94 -16.33
N SER A 99 -2.78 -1.62 -16.49
CA SER A 99 -1.66 -0.76 -16.91
C SER A 99 -0.70 -0.40 -15.77
N SER A 100 -1.08 -0.70 -14.52
CA SER A 100 -0.38 -0.23 -13.31
C SER A 100 0.93 -0.94 -13.04
N PHE A 101 1.13 -2.13 -13.60
CA PHE A 101 2.32 -2.97 -13.39
C PHE A 101 2.84 -3.61 -14.69
N SER A 102 2.42 -3.10 -15.86
CA SER A 102 3.03 -3.51 -17.13
C SER A 102 4.49 -3.06 -17.13
N LYS A 103 5.42 -4.02 -17.15
CA LYS A 103 6.85 -3.74 -17.35
C LYS A 103 7.07 -3.03 -18.70
N PRO A 104 8.10 -2.17 -18.81
CA PRO A 104 8.62 -1.72 -20.10
C PRO A 104 9.09 -2.90 -20.96
#